data_AF-A0A7D3ZPH1-F1
#
_entry.id   AF-A0A7D3ZPH1-F1
#
_cell.length_a   1.000
_cell.length_b   1.000
_cell.length_c   1.000
_cell.angle_alpha   90.00
_cell.angle_beta   90.00
_cell.angle_gamma   90.00
#
_symmetry.space_group_name_H-M   'P 1'
#
loop_
_entity.id
_entity.type
_entity.pdbx_description
1 polymer ?
#
loop_
_entity_poly.entity_id
_entity_poly.type
_entity_poly.pdbx_seq_one_letter_code
_entity_poly.pdbx_strand_id
1 'polypeptide(L)'
;MTVLASAWPALIAVLLVAAGGKVRDVRGFAAAIGAYRVLPARLTGAAAVAVLSAEAAAAVLLAVPATRRWGALAAAALFAAFLGAMASVLRRGMVIDCGCFGSARRPAPVGAASVTRTALLLLLAVMAAVAGPAPFSPLQPVLAAVFVGAVAAVPRPRPGVAEPEASPPAGPRPGTPFALNSAIEAPTVFALISPACGLCRTMLPVFAEAASGRRVVLVSAADEDGVRRHLDEHGVGDLPLVTDPDVYDANGIPWPPYVVVTDDAGTVLAAGGADTPPRFRALLHRADSAGARPAG
;
A
#
# COMPACT_ATOMS: atom_id res chain seq x y z
N MET A 1 23.50 6.37 -30.60
CA MET A 1 24.11 6.78 -29.31
C MET A 1 23.27 7.83 -28.57
N THR A 2 22.73 8.85 -29.26
CA THR A 2 21.86 9.90 -28.69
C THR A 2 20.62 9.36 -27.98
N VAL A 3 19.93 8.37 -28.55
CA VAL A 3 18.74 7.74 -27.93
C VAL A 3 19.04 7.07 -26.58
N LEU A 4 20.15 6.34 -26.48
CA LEU A 4 20.61 5.70 -25.24
C LEU A 4 21.02 6.74 -24.18
N ALA A 5 21.70 7.81 -24.61
CA ALA A 5 22.13 8.89 -23.72
C ALA A 5 20.98 9.76 -23.18
N SER A 6 19.81 9.76 -23.85
CA SER A 6 18.59 10.42 -23.36
C SER A 6 17.96 9.73 -22.15
N ALA A 7 18.37 8.50 -21.83
CA ALA A 7 17.90 7.79 -20.65
C ALA A 7 18.42 8.39 -19.33
N TRP A 8 19.60 9.05 -19.35
CA TRP A 8 20.19 9.68 -18.15
C TRP A 8 19.30 10.79 -17.55
N PRO A 9 18.93 11.86 -18.28
CA PRO A 9 18.08 12.91 -17.74
C PRO A 9 16.68 12.41 -17.36
N ALA A 10 16.13 11.42 -18.08
CA ALA A 10 14.85 10.81 -17.73
C ALA A 10 14.91 10.10 -16.36
N LEU A 11 15.96 9.31 -16.11
CA LEU A 11 16.15 8.63 -14.82
C LEU A 11 16.38 9.61 -13.68
N ILE A 12 17.18 10.67 -13.90
CA ILE A 12 17.39 11.71 -12.88
C ILE A 12 16.05 12.33 -12.48
N ALA A 13 15.23 12.75 -13.45
CA ALA A 13 13.93 13.33 -13.18
C ALA A 13 13.02 12.36 -12.40
N VAL A 14 12.95 11.09 -12.81
CA VAL A 14 12.13 10.08 -12.13
C VAL A 14 12.63 9.83 -10.70
N LEU A 15 13.94 9.63 -10.50
CA LEU A 15 14.52 9.36 -9.18
C LEU A 15 14.32 10.53 -8.23
N LEU A 16 14.46 11.77 -8.70
CA LEU A 16 14.22 12.96 -7.87
C LEU A 16 12.75 13.08 -7.47
N VAL A 17 11.81 12.83 -8.39
CA VAL A 17 10.37 12.84 -8.07
C VAL A 17 10.02 11.70 -7.11
N ALA A 18 10.57 10.50 -7.33
CA ALA A 18 10.35 9.34 -6.47
C ALA A 18 10.91 9.58 -5.05
N ALA A 19 12.16 10.04 -4.94
CA ALA A 19 12.78 10.38 -3.67
C ALA A 19 12.01 11.48 -2.95
N GLY A 20 11.64 12.56 -3.64
CA GLY A 20 10.83 13.65 -3.07
C GLY A 20 9.44 13.20 -2.60
N GLY A 21 8.87 12.14 -3.18
CA GLY A 21 7.65 11.49 -2.69
C GLY A 21 7.88 10.73 -1.39
N LYS A 22 8.96 9.93 -1.32
CA LYS A 22 9.28 9.08 -0.16
C LYS A 22 9.81 9.84 1.05
N VAL A 23 10.59 10.91 0.86
CA VAL A 23 11.11 11.76 1.96
C VAL A 23 9.97 12.39 2.76
N ARG A 24 8.84 12.70 2.12
CA ARG A 24 7.68 13.32 2.79
C ARG A 24 6.94 12.36 3.73
N ASP A 25 7.12 11.06 3.58
CA ASP A 25 6.48 10.05 4.43
C ASP A 25 7.35 8.78 4.54
N VAL A 26 8.50 8.91 5.20
CA VAL A 26 9.45 7.79 5.39
C VAL A 26 8.83 6.66 6.22
N ARG A 27 7.97 7.00 7.19
CA ARG A 27 7.28 6.01 8.02
C ARG A 27 6.28 5.20 7.20
N GLY A 28 5.47 5.87 6.37
CA GLY A 28 4.58 5.20 5.42
C GLY A 28 5.33 4.34 4.40
N PHE A 29 6.52 4.76 3.97
CA PHE A 29 7.35 3.93 3.09
C PHE A 29 7.94 2.69 3.79
N ALA A 30 8.39 2.82 5.03
CA ALA A 30 8.85 1.67 5.84
C ALA A 30 7.73 0.67 6.11
N ALA A 31 6.52 1.16 6.40
CA ALA A 31 5.31 0.37 6.50
C ALA A 31 4.99 -0.38 5.20
N ALA A 32 5.08 0.30 4.05
CA ALA A 32 4.90 -0.31 2.74
C ALA A 32 5.92 -1.45 2.50
N ILE A 33 7.20 -1.26 2.83
CA ILE A 33 8.23 -2.33 2.76
C ILE A 33 7.86 -3.50 3.66
N GLY A 34 7.39 -3.24 4.89
CA GLY A 34 6.93 -4.27 5.81
C GLY A 34 5.80 -5.12 5.26
N ALA A 35 4.87 -4.52 4.50
CA ALA A 35 3.75 -5.22 3.88
C ALA A 35 4.19 -6.28 2.84
N TYR A 36 5.38 -6.14 2.23
CA TYR A 36 5.91 -7.16 1.32
C TYR A 36 6.30 -8.47 2.04
N ARG A 37 6.44 -8.46 3.38
CA ARG A 37 6.83 -9.64 4.20
C ARG A 37 8.06 -10.37 3.63
N VAL A 38 9.05 -9.62 3.11
CA VAL A 38 10.34 -10.15 2.64
C VAL A 38 11.42 -10.01 3.72
N LEU A 39 11.33 -8.97 4.55
CA LEU A 39 12.28 -8.70 5.65
C LEU A 39 11.56 -8.77 7.00
N PRO A 40 12.29 -9.11 8.09
CA PRO A 40 11.75 -9.06 9.44
C PRO A 40 11.42 -7.61 9.82
N ALA A 41 10.37 -7.43 10.65
CA ALA A 41 9.83 -6.12 11.03
C ALA A 41 10.90 -5.16 11.60
N ARG A 42 11.92 -5.68 12.27
CA ARG A 42 13.03 -4.88 12.85
C ARG A 42 13.91 -4.21 11.80
N LEU A 43 13.97 -4.76 10.59
CA LEU A 43 14.83 -4.27 9.50
C LEU A 43 14.09 -3.38 8.49
N THR A 44 12.76 -3.27 8.57
CA THR A 44 11.95 -2.51 7.59
C THR A 44 12.32 -1.02 7.58
N GLY A 45 12.53 -0.44 8.76
CA GLY A 45 12.98 0.95 8.90
C GLY A 45 14.38 1.17 8.32
N ALA A 46 15.33 0.29 8.62
CA ALA A 46 16.69 0.34 8.08
C ALA A 46 16.68 0.18 6.55
N ALA A 47 15.89 -0.75 6.03
CA ALA A 47 15.71 -0.97 4.60
C ALA A 47 15.10 0.25 3.90
N ALA A 48 14.11 0.93 4.51
CA ALA A 48 13.53 2.15 3.97
C ALA A 48 14.56 3.27 3.81
N VAL A 49 15.41 3.47 4.83
CA VAL A 49 16.50 4.46 4.79
C VAL A 49 17.57 4.05 3.78
N ALA A 50 17.93 2.77 3.72
CA ALA A 50 18.91 2.25 2.75
C ALA A 50 18.44 2.44 1.30
N VAL A 51 17.17 2.15 1.00
CA VAL A 51 16.60 2.37 -0.33
C VAL A 51 16.56 3.86 -0.66
N LEU A 52 16.14 4.70 0.28
CA LEU A 52 16.07 6.14 0.06
C LEU A 52 17.45 6.77 -0.18
N SER A 53 18.45 6.36 0.59
CA SER A 53 19.84 6.78 0.41
C SER A 53 20.44 6.26 -0.90
N ALA A 54 20.11 5.02 -1.29
CA ALA A 54 20.53 4.48 -2.59
C ALA A 54 19.87 5.21 -3.77
N GLU A 55 18.59 5.58 -3.68
CA GLU A 55 17.90 6.38 -4.70
C GLU A 55 18.54 7.78 -4.85
N ALA A 56 18.83 8.44 -3.73
CA ALA A 56 19.50 9.73 -3.72
C ALA A 56 20.93 9.64 -4.29
N ALA A 57 21.69 8.63 -3.87
CA ALA A 57 23.04 8.37 -4.39
C ALA A 57 23.02 8.10 -5.89
N ALA A 58 22.08 7.29 -6.38
CA ALA A 58 21.93 7.02 -7.81
C ALA A 58 21.63 8.30 -8.61
N ALA A 59 20.76 9.18 -8.10
CA ALA A 59 20.46 10.45 -8.74
C ALA A 59 21.69 11.38 -8.80
N VAL A 60 22.46 11.48 -7.71
CA VAL A 60 23.70 12.27 -7.65
C VAL A 60 24.76 11.72 -8.61
N LEU A 61 24.96 10.40 -8.61
CA LEU A 61 25.92 9.73 -9.49
C LEU A 61 25.56 9.88 -10.97
N LEU A 62 24.27 9.91 -11.31
CA LEU A 62 23.80 10.19 -12.67
C LEU A 62 23.98 11.65 -13.10
N ALA A 63 23.96 12.59 -12.15
CA ALA A 63 24.18 14.01 -12.43
C ALA A 63 25.62 14.29 -12.92
N VAL A 64 26.61 13.62 -12.30
CA VAL A 64 28.03 13.81 -12.62
C VAL A 64 28.44 12.92 -13.80
N PRO A 65 28.90 13.49 -14.95
CA PRO A 65 29.20 12.72 -16.16
C PRO A 65 30.14 11.54 -15.97
N ALA A 66 31.16 11.69 -15.11
CA ALA A 66 32.16 10.65 -14.83
C ALA A 66 31.58 9.43 -14.10
N THR A 67 30.51 9.59 -13.33
CA THR A 67 29.92 8.53 -12.48
C THR A 67 28.60 7.99 -13.02
N ARG A 68 28.13 8.45 -14.19
CA ARG A 68 26.83 8.09 -14.76
C ARG A 68 26.58 6.59 -14.86
N ARG A 69 27.61 5.81 -15.23
CA ARG A 69 27.50 4.35 -15.31
C ARG A 69 27.22 3.73 -13.96
N TRP A 70 27.90 4.17 -12.90
CA TRP A 70 27.66 3.70 -11.54
C TRP A 70 26.26 4.08 -11.04
N GLY A 71 25.81 5.31 -11.32
CA GLY A 71 24.45 5.73 -11.00
C GLY A 71 23.37 4.92 -11.73
N ALA A 72 23.60 4.62 -13.02
CA ALA A 72 22.71 3.77 -13.81
C ALA A 72 22.67 2.31 -13.32
N LEU A 73 23.81 1.74 -12.93
CA LEU A 73 23.89 0.40 -12.34
C LEU A 73 23.17 0.34 -10.99
N ALA A 74 23.36 1.35 -10.13
CA ALA A 74 22.64 1.45 -8.86
C ALA A 74 21.12 1.56 -9.07
N ALA A 75 20.67 2.39 -10.02
CA ALA A 75 19.25 2.49 -10.37
C ALA A 75 18.70 1.16 -10.92
N ALA A 76 19.45 0.47 -11.79
CA ALA A 76 19.05 -0.83 -12.33
C ALA A 76 18.92 -1.88 -11.21
N ALA A 77 19.87 -1.93 -10.28
CA ALA A 77 19.82 -2.83 -9.13
C ALA A 77 18.59 -2.55 -8.24
N LEU A 78 18.29 -1.28 -7.98
CA LEU A 78 17.11 -0.87 -7.22
C LEU A 78 15.80 -1.29 -7.91
N PHE A 79 15.65 -1.00 -9.21
CA PHE A 79 14.44 -1.37 -9.96
C PHE A 79 14.30 -2.89 -10.10
N ALA A 80 15.39 -3.63 -10.26
CA ALA A 80 15.37 -5.09 -10.29
C ALA A 80 14.95 -5.68 -8.94
N ALA A 81 15.46 -5.15 -7.82
CA ALA A 81 15.04 -5.56 -6.48
C ALA A 81 13.54 -5.30 -6.25
N PHE A 82 13.05 -4.12 -6.64
CA PHE A 82 11.62 -3.78 -6.59
C PHE A 82 10.77 -4.74 -7.44
N LEU A 83 11.20 -5.03 -8.67
CA LEU A 83 10.50 -5.95 -9.55
C LEU A 83 10.44 -7.37 -8.97
N GLY A 84 11.54 -7.84 -8.37
CA GLY A 84 11.59 -9.14 -7.67
C GLY A 84 10.64 -9.18 -6.46
N ALA A 85 10.57 -8.10 -5.69
CA ALA A 85 9.64 -7.97 -4.58
C ALA A 85 8.18 -8.01 -5.06
N MET A 86 7.83 -7.27 -6.12
CA MET A 86 6.48 -7.33 -6.73
C MET A 86 6.16 -8.72 -7.27
N ALA A 87 7.10 -9.39 -7.93
CA ALA A 87 6.91 -10.75 -8.43
C ALA A 87 6.71 -11.76 -7.28
N SER A 88 7.37 -11.57 -6.13
CA SER A 88 7.13 -12.38 -4.93
C SER A 88 5.70 -12.22 -4.41
N VAL A 89 5.18 -11.00 -4.38
CA VAL A 89 3.82 -10.68 -3.94
C VAL A 89 2.78 -11.31 -4.86
N LEU A 90 2.93 -11.13 -6.17
CA LEU A 90 2.01 -11.70 -7.16
C LEU A 90 1.98 -13.22 -7.12
N ARG A 91 3.13 -13.88 -6.95
CA ARG A 91 3.20 -15.35 -6.78
C ARG A 91 2.56 -15.85 -5.49
N ARG A 92 2.53 -15.02 -4.44
CA ARG A 92 1.89 -15.34 -3.16
C ARG A 92 0.41 -14.94 -3.12
N GLY A 93 -0.14 -14.36 -4.20
CA GLY A 93 -1.53 -13.90 -4.25
C GLY A 93 -1.85 -12.77 -3.26
N MET A 94 -0.83 -12.04 -2.77
CA MET A 94 -1.02 -10.97 -1.79
C MET A 94 -1.47 -9.68 -2.48
N VAL A 95 -2.47 -9.01 -1.93
CA VAL A 95 -2.91 -7.69 -2.40
C VAL A 95 -2.29 -6.64 -1.50
N ILE A 96 -1.20 -6.02 -1.97
CA ILE A 96 -0.51 -4.95 -1.23
C ILE A 96 -0.32 -3.73 -2.12
N ASP A 97 -0.13 -2.58 -1.49
CA ASP A 97 0.17 -1.33 -2.20
C ASP A 97 1.61 -1.27 -2.72
N CYS A 98 1.76 -0.74 -3.94
CA CYS A 98 3.05 -0.65 -4.63
C CYS A 98 4.06 0.27 -3.90
N GLY A 99 3.61 1.31 -3.18
CA GLY A 99 4.47 2.20 -2.38
C GLY A 99 5.45 3.10 -3.17
N CYS A 100 5.63 2.90 -4.49
CA CYS A 100 6.69 3.49 -5.32
C CYS A 100 6.82 5.03 -5.31
N PHE A 101 5.74 5.78 -5.04
CA PHE A 101 5.74 7.25 -5.13
C PHE A 101 5.35 7.96 -3.83
N GLY A 102 5.47 7.31 -2.67
CA GLY A 102 5.04 7.90 -1.39
C GLY A 102 3.53 8.21 -1.38
N SER A 103 2.76 7.52 -2.21
CA SER A 103 1.35 7.81 -2.47
C SER A 103 0.45 7.23 -1.39
N ALA A 104 0.65 7.63 -0.13
CA ALA A 104 -0.38 7.47 0.90
C ALA A 104 -1.72 8.11 0.49
N ARG A 105 -1.71 9.02 -0.51
CA ARG A 105 -2.90 9.71 -1.05
C ARG A 105 -3.61 8.99 -2.19
N ARG A 106 -2.99 7.99 -2.83
CA ARG A 106 -3.59 7.19 -3.93
C ARG A 106 -3.08 5.76 -3.86
N PRO A 107 -3.69 4.90 -3.03
CA PRO A 107 -3.36 3.49 -2.96
C PRO A 107 -3.62 2.83 -4.31
N ALA A 108 -2.70 1.98 -4.72
CA ALA A 108 -2.74 1.29 -6.00
C ALA A 108 -2.09 -0.07 -5.79
N PRO A 109 -2.88 -1.16 -5.88
CA PRO A 109 -2.36 -2.49 -5.63
C PRO A 109 -1.25 -2.84 -6.62
N VAL A 110 -0.32 -3.69 -6.19
CA VAL A 110 0.65 -4.32 -7.07
C VAL A 110 -0.12 -5.14 -8.11
N GLY A 111 0.10 -4.83 -9.38
CA GLY A 111 -0.56 -5.48 -10.51
C GLY A 111 0.24 -5.27 -11.79
N ALA A 112 -0.29 -5.76 -12.92
CA ALA A 112 0.40 -5.74 -14.22
C ALA A 112 0.91 -4.34 -14.58
N ALA A 113 0.15 -3.28 -14.32
CA ALA A 113 0.58 -1.92 -14.62
C ALA A 113 1.77 -1.44 -13.76
N SER A 114 1.82 -1.79 -12.48
CA SER A 114 2.95 -1.48 -11.58
C SER A 114 4.22 -2.22 -11.99
N VAL A 115 4.06 -3.48 -12.40
CA VAL A 115 5.14 -4.31 -12.96
C VAL A 115 5.66 -3.71 -14.27
N THR A 116 4.78 -3.37 -15.21
CA THR A 116 5.16 -2.76 -16.49
C THR A 116 5.89 -1.45 -16.29
N ARG A 117 5.40 -0.55 -15.42
CA ARG A 117 6.09 0.72 -15.13
C ARG A 117 7.49 0.48 -14.59
N THR A 118 7.64 -0.43 -13.63
CA THR A 118 8.95 -0.75 -13.03
C THR A 118 9.88 -1.42 -14.04
N ALA A 119 9.35 -2.28 -14.91
CA ALA A 119 10.11 -2.89 -15.99
C ALA A 119 10.60 -1.86 -17.03
N LEU A 120 9.77 -0.86 -17.37
CA LEU A 120 10.18 0.26 -18.24
C LEU A 120 11.30 1.09 -17.58
N LEU A 121 11.22 1.35 -16.27
CA LEU A 121 12.27 2.05 -15.53
C LEU A 121 13.57 1.25 -15.47
N LEU A 122 13.47 -0.07 -15.28
CA LEU A 122 14.62 -0.98 -15.36
C LEU A 122 15.24 -0.95 -16.77
N LEU A 123 14.42 -0.98 -17.82
CA LEU A 123 14.90 -0.88 -19.20
C LEU A 123 15.63 0.45 -19.45
N LEU A 124 15.09 1.58 -18.96
CA LEU A 124 15.76 2.88 -19.03
C LEU A 124 17.09 2.86 -18.27
N ALA A 125 17.15 2.24 -17.10
CA ALA A 125 18.38 2.09 -16.31
C ALA A 125 19.44 1.25 -17.03
N VAL A 126 19.04 0.14 -17.67
CA VAL A 126 19.93 -0.69 -18.49
C VAL A 126 20.43 0.09 -19.70
N MET A 127 19.55 0.79 -20.43
CA MET A 127 19.91 1.67 -21.54
C MET A 127 20.92 2.75 -21.12
N ALA A 128 20.71 3.36 -19.95
CA ALA A 128 21.62 4.33 -19.36
C ALA A 128 22.97 3.73 -18.96
N ALA A 129 23.01 2.48 -18.49
CA ALA A 129 24.25 1.83 -18.09
C ALA A 129 25.12 1.46 -19.29
N VAL A 130 24.51 1.04 -20.40
CA VAL A 130 25.22 0.70 -21.65
C VAL A 130 25.49 1.91 -22.54
N ALA A 131 24.87 3.07 -22.25
CA ALA A 131 25.17 4.32 -22.94
C ALA A 131 26.65 4.69 -22.74
N GLY A 132 27.40 4.76 -23.85
CA GLY A 132 28.75 5.32 -23.86
C GLY A 132 28.75 6.85 -23.62
N PRO A 133 29.92 7.46 -23.40
CA PRO A 133 30.06 8.92 -23.40
C PRO A 133 29.46 9.48 -24.69
N ALA A 134 28.51 10.39 -24.56
CA ALA A 134 27.84 11.02 -25.69
C ALA A 134 27.87 12.54 -25.53
N PRO A 135 28.17 13.30 -26.60
CA PRO A 135 28.09 14.75 -26.57
C PRO A 135 26.64 15.20 -26.35
N PHE A 136 26.48 16.37 -25.73
CA PHE A 136 25.17 16.97 -25.52
C PHE A 136 24.49 17.23 -26.87
N SER A 137 23.22 16.83 -26.99
CA SER A 137 22.40 17.07 -28.18
C SER A 137 21.10 17.78 -27.78
N PRO A 138 20.62 18.78 -28.55
CA PRO A 138 19.35 19.46 -28.26
C PRO A 138 18.13 18.53 -28.36
N LEU A 139 18.26 17.36 -29.02
CA LEU A 139 17.21 16.34 -29.09
C LEU A 139 17.10 15.49 -27.80
N GLN A 140 18.12 15.52 -26.96
CA GLN A 140 18.22 14.72 -25.74
C GLN A 140 17.12 15.04 -24.70
N PRO A 141 16.79 16.31 -24.37
CA PRO A 141 15.67 16.61 -23.47
C PRO A 141 14.31 16.22 -24.04
N VAL A 142 14.12 16.33 -25.37
CA VAL A 142 12.86 15.93 -26.02
C VAL A 142 12.64 14.43 -25.88
N LEU A 143 13.65 13.62 -26.21
CA LEU A 143 13.59 12.18 -26.04
C LEU A 143 13.43 11.75 -24.57
N ALA A 144 14.07 12.47 -23.65
CA ALA A 144 13.90 12.24 -22.22
C ALA A 144 12.46 12.50 -21.77
N ALA A 145 11.83 13.58 -22.25
CA ALA A 145 10.43 13.88 -21.98
C ALA A 145 9.49 12.81 -22.55
N VAL A 146 9.80 12.28 -23.74
CA VAL A 146 9.06 11.13 -24.33
C VAL A 146 9.17 9.89 -23.44
N PHE A 147 10.37 9.55 -22.95
CA PHE A 147 10.55 8.41 -22.04
C PHE A 147 9.81 8.59 -20.72
N VAL A 148 9.91 9.78 -20.10
CA VAL A 148 9.16 10.11 -18.88
C VAL A 148 7.66 10.04 -19.14
N GLY A 149 7.19 10.56 -20.28
CA GLY A 149 5.82 10.51 -20.73
C GLY A 149 5.32 9.08 -20.90
N ALA A 150 6.10 8.19 -21.52
CA ALA A 150 5.76 6.78 -21.69
C ALA A 150 5.61 6.05 -20.34
N VAL A 151 6.53 6.29 -19.39
CA VAL A 151 6.45 5.73 -18.03
C VAL A 151 5.25 6.29 -17.26
N ALA A 152 4.95 7.59 -17.42
CA ALA A 152 3.82 8.26 -16.78
C ALA A 152 2.47 7.85 -17.37
N ALA A 153 2.44 7.52 -18.67
CA ALA A 153 1.25 7.08 -19.40
C ALA A 153 0.81 5.66 -19.03
N VAL A 154 1.69 4.83 -18.44
CA VAL A 154 1.30 3.53 -17.89
C VAL A 154 0.17 3.76 -16.88
N PRO A 155 -1.04 3.21 -17.11
CA PRO A 155 -2.19 3.47 -16.25
C PRO A 155 -1.87 3.15 -14.80
N ARG A 156 -2.29 4.00 -13.86
CA ARG A 156 -2.33 3.58 -12.45
C ARG A 156 -3.57 2.71 -12.29
N PRO A 157 -3.47 1.50 -11.70
CA PRO A 157 -4.68 0.77 -11.30
C PRO A 157 -5.56 1.74 -10.52
N ARG A 158 -6.80 1.94 -10.96
CA ARG A 158 -7.75 2.76 -10.19
C ARG A 158 -8.03 1.98 -8.90
N PRO A 159 -7.88 2.56 -7.71
CA PRO A 159 -8.56 2.01 -6.54
C PRO A 159 -10.05 2.08 -6.84
N GLY A 160 -10.66 0.91 -7.06
CA GLY A 160 -12.07 0.79 -7.43
C GLY A 160 -12.33 0.61 -8.92
N VAL A 161 -11.97 -0.55 -9.48
CA VAL A 161 -12.91 -1.38 -10.25
C VAL A 161 -12.58 -2.82 -9.87
N ALA A 162 -13.37 -3.38 -8.96
CA ALA A 162 -13.37 -4.82 -8.77
C ALA A 162 -13.74 -5.48 -10.09
N GLU A 163 -12.98 -6.48 -10.52
CA GLU A 163 -13.43 -7.42 -11.54
C GLU A 163 -14.81 -7.97 -11.15
N PRO A 164 -15.69 -8.20 -12.14
CA PRO A 164 -17.02 -8.75 -11.89
C PRO A 164 -16.90 -10.13 -11.21
N GLU A 165 -17.32 -10.15 -9.95
CA GLU A 165 -17.95 -11.27 -9.25
C GLU A 165 -17.50 -12.69 -9.67
N ALA A 166 -16.34 -13.12 -9.16
CA ALA A 166 -16.00 -14.53 -9.04
C ALA A 166 -15.30 -14.76 -7.69
N SER A 167 -16.05 -15.39 -6.77
CA SER A 167 -15.80 -15.60 -5.33
C SER A 167 -16.12 -14.43 -4.39
N PRO A 168 -16.94 -14.64 -3.33
CA PRO A 168 -17.10 -13.66 -2.28
C PRO A 168 -15.73 -13.35 -1.66
N PRO A 169 -15.42 -12.08 -1.33
CA PRO A 169 -14.13 -11.75 -0.73
C PRO A 169 -13.96 -12.56 0.56
N ALA A 170 -12.79 -13.18 0.70
CA ALA A 170 -12.41 -13.94 1.88
C ALA A 170 -12.72 -13.13 3.17
N GLY A 171 -13.24 -13.82 4.17
CA GLY A 171 -13.67 -13.26 5.46
C GLY A 171 -14.73 -14.14 6.11
N PRO A 172 -15.15 -13.81 7.34
CA PRO A 172 -16.09 -14.63 8.08
C PRO A 172 -17.48 -14.56 7.44
N ARG A 173 -18.19 -15.70 7.41
CA ARG A 173 -19.50 -15.78 6.76
C ARG A 173 -20.58 -15.27 7.71
N PRO A 174 -21.63 -14.61 7.21
CA PRO A 174 -22.79 -14.33 8.03
C PRO A 174 -23.32 -15.62 8.70
N GLY A 175 -23.60 -15.57 10.00
CA GLY A 175 -24.01 -16.73 10.80
C GLY A 175 -22.87 -17.51 11.46
N THR A 176 -21.59 -17.20 11.17
CA THR A 176 -20.45 -17.82 11.89
C THR A 176 -20.03 -16.95 13.08
N PRO A 177 -19.47 -17.53 14.15
CA PRO A 177 -18.89 -16.74 15.23
C PRO A 177 -17.70 -15.92 14.72
N PHE A 178 -17.56 -14.69 15.19
CA PHE A 178 -16.37 -13.89 14.98
C PHE A 178 -15.28 -14.29 15.99
N ALA A 179 -14.14 -14.77 15.49
CA ALA A 179 -13.03 -15.20 16.35
C ALA A 179 -12.21 -13.97 16.76
N LEU A 180 -12.22 -13.65 18.05
CA LEU A 180 -11.48 -12.55 18.64
C LEU A 180 -10.97 -12.97 20.02
N ASN A 181 -9.75 -12.57 20.38
CA ASN A 181 -9.13 -12.87 21.67
C ASN A 181 -9.74 -12.11 22.88
N SER A 182 -10.79 -11.32 22.66
CA SER A 182 -11.51 -10.57 23.67
C SER A 182 -13.00 -10.92 23.66
N ALA A 183 -13.66 -10.79 24.82
CA ALA A 183 -15.10 -10.95 24.89
C ALA A 183 -15.82 -9.94 23.97
N ILE A 184 -16.83 -10.43 23.24
CA ILE A 184 -17.71 -9.61 22.41
C ILE A 184 -18.93 -9.25 23.25
N GLU A 185 -19.16 -7.97 23.45
CA GLU A 185 -20.31 -7.45 24.21
C GLU A 185 -21.11 -6.51 23.30
N ALA A 186 -22.41 -6.80 23.16
CA ALA A 186 -23.37 -6.02 22.37
C ALA A 186 -23.14 -6.09 20.84
N PRO A 187 -24.09 -5.61 20.01
CA PRO A 187 -23.93 -5.61 18.57
C PRO A 187 -22.83 -4.60 18.25
N THR A 188 -21.72 -5.11 17.73
CA THR A 188 -20.48 -4.35 17.65
C THR A 188 -19.99 -4.29 16.21
N VAL A 189 -19.58 -3.09 15.80
CA VAL A 189 -18.87 -2.86 14.55
C VAL A 189 -17.37 -2.98 14.84
N PHE A 190 -16.77 -4.11 14.48
CA PHE A 190 -15.34 -4.32 14.55
C PHE A 190 -14.68 -3.77 13.29
N ALA A 191 -13.93 -2.68 13.43
CA ALA A 191 -13.16 -2.07 12.35
C ALA A 191 -11.69 -2.50 12.45
N LEU A 192 -11.32 -3.46 11.61
CA LEU A 192 -9.97 -3.98 11.54
C LEU A 192 -9.06 -3.00 10.79
N ILE A 193 -8.05 -2.50 11.48
CA ILE A 193 -7.12 -1.48 10.99
C ILE A 193 -5.66 -1.93 11.15
N SER A 194 -4.79 -1.31 10.36
CA SER A 194 -3.34 -1.43 10.53
C SER A 194 -2.70 -0.04 10.45
N PRO A 195 -1.80 0.33 11.39
CA PRO A 195 -1.04 1.58 11.33
C PRO A 195 -0.20 1.74 10.06
N ALA A 196 0.13 0.62 9.42
CA ALA A 196 0.90 0.57 8.18
C ALA A 196 0.05 0.83 6.92
N CYS A 197 -1.29 0.86 7.04
CA CYS A 197 -2.21 0.94 5.92
C CYS A 197 -2.66 2.40 5.68
N GLY A 198 -2.30 2.95 4.51
CA GLY A 198 -2.71 4.30 4.12
C GLY A 198 -4.23 4.47 3.97
N LEU A 199 -4.95 3.42 3.58
CA LEU A 199 -6.42 3.42 3.51
C LEU A 199 -7.07 3.48 4.90
N CYS A 200 -6.50 2.78 5.89
CA CYS A 200 -6.99 2.83 7.27
C CYS A 200 -6.99 4.27 7.78
N ARG A 201 -5.88 5.00 7.55
CA ARG A 201 -5.74 6.41 7.91
C ARG A 201 -6.89 7.28 7.36
N THR A 202 -7.29 7.06 6.11
CA THR A 202 -8.39 7.82 5.49
C THR A 202 -9.77 7.45 6.01
N MET A 203 -9.92 6.24 6.57
CA MET A 203 -11.18 5.73 7.11
C MET A 203 -11.35 6.00 8.62
N LEU A 204 -10.28 6.31 9.36
CA LEU A 204 -10.35 6.60 10.80
C LEU A 204 -11.41 7.65 11.17
N PRO A 205 -11.54 8.80 10.48
CA PRO A 205 -12.58 9.77 10.80
C PRO A 205 -14.00 9.22 10.57
N VAL A 206 -14.18 8.35 9.58
CA VAL A 206 -15.47 7.72 9.26
C VAL A 206 -15.88 6.73 10.36
N PHE A 207 -14.91 5.97 10.89
CA PHE A 207 -15.15 5.07 12.02
C PHE A 207 -15.45 5.84 13.30
N ALA A 208 -14.74 6.94 13.56
CA ALA A 208 -15.01 7.82 14.69
C ALA A 208 -16.39 8.47 14.59
N GLU A 209 -16.80 8.94 13.41
CA GLU A 209 -18.14 9.46 13.18
C GLU A 209 -19.22 8.39 13.43
N ALA A 210 -19.00 7.16 12.95
CA ALA A 210 -19.91 6.05 13.19
C ALA A 210 -20.02 5.66 14.67
N ALA A 211 -18.96 5.88 15.45
CA ALA A 211 -18.94 5.60 16.89
C ALA A 211 -19.94 6.48 17.67
N SER A 212 -20.41 7.59 17.11
CA SER A 212 -21.46 8.42 17.74
C SER A 212 -22.83 7.73 17.83
N GLY A 213 -23.10 6.75 16.96
CA GLY A 213 -24.40 6.07 16.87
C GLY A 213 -24.34 4.56 17.01
N ARG A 214 -23.13 3.97 17.08
CA ARG A 214 -22.90 2.52 17.18
C ARG A 214 -21.68 2.24 18.04
N ARG A 215 -21.63 1.07 18.67
CA ARG A 215 -20.41 0.57 19.31
C ARG A 215 -19.41 0.19 18.23
N VAL A 216 -18.41 1.03 18.01
CA VAL A 216 -17.30 0.77 17.09
C VAL A 216 -16.07 0.39 17.91
N VAL A 217 -15.49 -0.77 17.63
CA VAL A 217 -14.26 -1.25 18.24
C VAL A 217 -13.21 -1.36 17.15
N LEU A 218 -12.09 -0.66 17.32
CA LEU A 218 -10.93 -0.81 16.46
C LEU A 218 -10.21 -2.11 16.81
N VAL A 219 -9.82 -2.86 15.80
CA VAL A 219 -9.08 -4.12 15.99
C VAL A 219 -7.80 -4.08 15.17
N SER A 220 -6.67 -4.50 15.75
CA SER A 220 -5.41 -4.55 15.01
C SER A 220 -4.56 -5.76 15.40
N ALA A 221 -3.84 -6.34 14.44
CA ALA A 221 -2.81 -7.35 14.69
C ALA A 221 -1.42 -6.75 14.96
N ALA A 222 -1.30 -5.42 14.97
CA ALA A 222 -0.06 -4.73 15.30
C ALA A 222 0.10 -4.57 16.82
N ASP A 223 1.33 -4.26 17.23
CA ASP A 223 1.68 -3.93 18.62
C ASP A 223 0.82 -2.79 19.18
N GLU A 224 0.30 -2.96 20.39
CA GLU A 224 -0.67 -2.04 21.01
C GLU A 224 -0.14 -0.63 21.19
N ASP A 225 1.09 -0.47 21.67
CA ASP A 225 1.72 0.85 21.84
C ASP A 225 1.90 1.56 20.50
N GLY A 226 2.24 0.78 19.46
CA GLY A 226 2.31 1.26 18.08
C GLY A 226 0.95 1.75 17.56
N VAL A 227 -0.11 0.98 17.80
CA VAL A 227 -1.47 1.29 17.34
C VAL A 227 -2.03 2.50 18.09
N ARG A 228 -1.94 2.54 19.43
CA ARG A 228 -2.45 3.67 20.22
C ARG A 228 -1.82 4.99 19.82
N ARG A 229 -0.49 5.03 19.70
CA ARG A 229 0.22 6.22 19.22
C ARG A 229 -0.28 6.68 17.85
N HIS A 230 -0.55 5.72 16.95
CA HIS A 230 -1.10 6.03 15.63
C HIS A 230 -2.53 6.61 15.73
N LEU A 231 -3.37 6.10 16.62
CA LEU A 231 -4.73 6.61 16.82
C LEU A 231 -4.74 8.02 17.43
N ASP A 232 -3.86 8.28 18.39
CA ASP A 232 -3.68 9.60 19.02
C ASP A 232 -3.25 10.64 18.00
N GLU A 233 -2.29 10.31 17.12
CA GLU A 233 -1.84 11.17 16.02
C GLU A 233 -2.98 11.55 15.04
N HIS A 234 -4.07 10.78 15.02
CA HIS A 234 -5.21 10.96 14.12
C HIS A 234 -6.50 11.39 14.84
N GLY A 235 -6.42 11.73 16.14
CA GLY A 235 -7.56 12.24 16.91
C GLY A 235 -8.66 11.20 17.16
N VAL A 236 -8.32 9.91 17.16
CA VAL A 236 -9.25 8.79 17.37
C VAL A 236 -8.80 7.86 18.51
N GLY A 237 -7.94 8.36 19.40
CA GLY A 237 -7.39 7.62 20.54
C GLY A 237 -8.42 7.17 21.58
N ASP A 238 -9.58 7.85 21.62
CA ASP A 238 -10.67 7.53 22.54
C ASP A 238 -11.51 6.31 22.12
N LEU A 239 -11.32 5.82 20.89
CA LEU A 239 -12.05 4.65 20.42
C LEU A 239 -11.54 3.36 21.09
N PRO A 240 -12.43 2.45 21.51
CA PRO A 240 -12.02 1.16 22.04
C PRO A 240 -11.11 0.42 21.06
N LEU A 241 -10.00 -0.12 21.56
CA LEU A 241 -9.01 -0.85 20.78
C LEU A 241 -8.84 -2.27 21.34
N VAL A 242 -8.90 -3.27 20.46
CA VAL A 242 -8.50 -4.66 20.74
C VAL A 242 -7.30 -4.99 19.88
N THR A 243 -6.28 -5.58 20.49
CA THR A 243 -5.10 -6.08 19.79
C THR A 243 -5.13 -7.61 19.74
N ASP A 244 -5.18 -8.16 18.54
CA ASP A 244 -5.27 -9.59 18.30
C ASP A 244 -4.37 -9.95 17.10
N PRO A 245 -3.19 -10.58 17.35
CA PRO A 245 -2.26 -10.97 16.30
C PRO A 245 -2.85 -11.93 15.26
N ASP A 246 -3.83 -12.75 15.64
CA ASP A 246 -4.32 -13.87 14.85
C ASP A 246 -5.67 -13.57 14.18
N VAL A 247 -6.30 -12.42 14.48
CA VAL A 247 -7.65 -12.06 14.02
C VAL A 247 -7.85 -12.16 12.50
N TYR A 248 -6.81 -11.86 11.71
CA TYR A 248 -6.90 -11.95 10.25
C TYR A 248 -6.97 -13.40 9.77
N ASP A 249 -6.06 -14.24 10.25
CA ASP A 249 -5.96 -15.64 9.84
C ASP A 249 -7.12 -16.46 10.41
N ALA A 250 -7.51 -16.22 11.66
CA ALA A 250 -8.61 -16.90 12.34
C ALA A 250 -9.98 -16.67 11.66
N ASN A 251 -10.16 -15.53 10.99
CA ASN A 251 -11.41 -15.16 10.32
C ASN A 251 -11.30 -15.18 8.79
N GLY A 252 -10.16 -15.60 8.23
CA GLY A 252 -9.90 -15.59 6.79
C GLY A 252 -9.98 -14.18 6.18
N ILE A 253 -9.67 -13.14 6.95
CA ILE A 253 -9.76 -11.74 6.53
C ILE A 253 -8.50 -11.37 5.74
N PRO A 254 -8.63 -10.93 4.48
CA PRO A 254 -7.49 -10.90 3.57
C PRO A 254 -6.67 -9.59 3.67
N TRP A 255 -7.29 -8.46 4.07
CA TRP A 255 -6.60 -7.18 4.25
C TRP A 255 -7.46 -6.15 5.01
N PRO A 256 -6.85 -5.22 5.77
CA PRO A 256 -7.52 -4.02 6.28
C PRO A 256 -7.53 -2.84 5.26
N PRO A 257 -8.41 -1.82 5.40
CA PRO A 257 -9.48 -1.75 6.38
C PRO A 257 -10.61 -2.74 6.06
N TYR A 258 -11.01 -3.50 7.07
CA TYR A 258 -12.06 -4.51 6.97
C TYR A 258 -13.03 -4.33 8.12
N VAL A 259 -14.32 -4.57 7.88
CA VAL A 259 -15.33 -4.43 8.92
C VAL A 259 -16.08 -5.74 9.08
N VAL A 260 -16.25 -6.13 10.34
CA VAL A 260 -17.13 -7.21 10.76
C VAL A 260 -18.17 -6.61 11.69
N VAL A 261 -19.45 -6.84 11.41
CA VAL A 261 -20.55 -6.45 12.30
C VAL A 261 -21.12 -7.71 12.90
N THR A 262 -21.24 -7.75 14.22
CA THR A 262 -21.82 -8.89 14.95
C THR A 262 -23.10 -8.52 15.66
N ASP A 263 -23.86 -9.53 16.04
CA ASP A 263 -24.90 -9.42 17.08
C ASP A 263 -24.31 -9.54 18.50
N ASP A 264 -25.19 -9.57 19.50
CA ASP A 264 -24.84 -9.71 20.93
C ASP A 264 -24.14 -11.04 21.27
N ALA A 265 -24.36 -12.08 20.46
CA ALA A 265 -23.77 -13.39 20.64
C ALA A 265 -22.39 -13.50 19.94
N GLY A 266 -21.92 -12.44 19.28
CA GLY A 266 -20.70 -12.46 18.49
C GLY A 266 -20.85 -13.17 17.15
N THR A 267 -22.08 -13.40 16.69
CA THR A 267 -22.36 -13.98 15.38
C THR A 267 -22.25 -12.90 14.31
N VAL A 268 -21.55 -13.18 13.22
CA VAL A 268 -21.37 -12.23 12.13
C VAL A 268 -22.69 -11.98 11.40
N LEU A 269 -23.11 -10.71 11.35
CA LEU A 269 -24.26 -10.23 10.57
C LEU A 269 -23.85 -9.81 9.16
N ALA A 270 -22.72 -9.09 9.05
CA ALA A 270 -22.13 -8.72 7.78
C ALA A 270 -20.61 -8.53 7.92
N ALA A 271 -19.89 -8.85 6.86
CA ALA A 271 -18.45 -8.70 6.79
C ALA A 271 -18.03 -8.21 5.39
N GLY A 272 -16.90 -7.50 5.32
CA GLY A 272 -16.33 -7.05 4.05
C GLY A 272 -15.29 -5.94 4.19
N GLY A 273 -14.56 -5.72 3.09
CA GLY A 273 -13.63 -4.59 2.98
C GLY A 273 -14.36 -3.25 3.14
N ALA A 274 -13.73 -2.31 3.83
CA ALA A 274 -14.25 -0.98 4.13
C ALA A 274 -13.23 0.09 3.69
N ASP A 275 -12.75 -0.03 2.45
CA ASP A 275 -11.77 0.85 1.84
C ASP A 275 -12.35 2.21 1.39
N THR A 276 -13.68 2.37 1.43
CA THR A 276 -14.36 3.62 1.10
C THR A 276 -15.60 3.86 1.98
N PRO A 277 -16.00 5.13 2.23
CA PRO A 277 -17.21 5.44 3.00
C PRO A 277 -18.51 4.84 2.45
N PRO A 278 -18.78 4.83 1.11
CA PRO A 278 -19.98 4.18 0.57
C PRO A 278 -20.01 2.67 0.84
N ARG A 279 -18.85 1.98 0.74
CA ARG A 279 -18.77 0.54 0.98
C ARG A 279 -19.00 0.20 2.44
N PHE A 280 -18.44 1.01 3.34
CA PHE A 280 -18.70 0.91 4.78
C PHE A 280 -20.20 1.09 5.09
N ARG A 281 -20.85 2.14 4.57
CA ARG A 281 -22.30 2.35 4.76
C ARG A 281 -23.15 1.21 4.20
N ALA A 282 -22.82 0.70 3.01
CA ALA A 282 -23.51 -0.44 2.42
C ALA A 282 -23.38 -1.71 3.29
N LEU A 283 -22.25 -1.90 3.96
CA LEU A 283 -22.04 -3.01 4.89
C LEU A 283 -22.90 -2.86 6.15
N LEU A 284 -22.99 -1.66 6.71
CA LEU A 284 -23.88 -1.37 7.84
C LEU A 284 -25.36 -1.63 7.49
N HIS A 285 -25.82 -1.16 6.34
CA HIS A 285 -27.19 -1.42 5.87
C HIS A 285 -27.51 -2.91 5.70
N ARG A 286 -26.53 -3.71 5.23
CA ARG A 286 -26.68 -5.17 5.14
C ARG A 286 -26.77 -5.81 6.52
N ALA A 287 -25.96 -5.37 7.48
CA ALA A 287 -26.01 -5.86 8.86
C ALA A 287 -27.37 -5.55 9.51
N ASP A 288 -27.88 -4.34 9.33
CA ASP A 288 -29.19 -3.93 9.87
C ASP A 288 -30.33 -4.78 9.31
N SER A 289 -30.27 -5.06 8.01
CA SER A 289 -31.25 -5.92 7.32
C SER A 289 -31.18 -7.38 7.78
N ALA A 290 -30.00 -7.85 8.21
CA ALA A 290 -29.82 -9.19 8.74
C ALA A 290 -30.30 -9.29 10.20
N GLY A 291 -29.97 -8.30 11.03
CA GLY A 291 -30.39 -8.25 12.44
C GLY A 291 -31.89 -8.00 12.63
N ALA A 292 -32.57 -7.36 11.66
CA ALA A 292 -34.02 -7.14 11.70
C ALA A 292 -34.87 -8.40 11.40
N ARG A 293 -34.26 -9.52 10.97
CA ARG A 293 -35.00 -10.78 10.76
C ARG A 293 -35.24 -11.45 12.11
N PRO A 294 -36.50 -11.76 12.47
CA PRO A 294 -36.77 -12.53 13.69
C PRO A 294 -36.09 -13.90 13.58
N ALA A 295 -35.47 -14.34 14.68
CA ALA A 295 -34.97 -15.69 14.83
C ALA A 295 -36.15 -16.65 14.70
N GLY A 296 -36.29 -17.26 13.52
CA GLY A 296 -37.30 -18.27 13.21
C GLY A 296 -36.91 -19.64 13.74
#